data_AF-A0A0M8WE51-F1
#
_entry.id   AF-A0A0M8WE51-F1
#
_cell.length_a   1.000
_cell.length_b   1.000
_cell.length_c   1.000
_cell.angle_alpha   90.00
_cell.angle_beta   90.00
_cell.angle_gamma   90.00
#
_symmetry.space_group_name_H-M   'P 1'
#
loop_
_entity.id
_entity.type
_entity.pdbx_description
1 polymer ?
#
loop_
_entity_poly.entity_id
_entity_poly.type
_entity_poly.pdbx_seq_one_letter_code
_entity_poly.pdbx_strand_id
1 'polypeptide(L)'
;MRTLALAVLTTVAGAVLTTPAASALPDGLALTPPMGFNNWNTTACRAEFNEAMVKGIADIFVDKCSSLTVDVGVDDEVAPGRGSVVFQVFADDA
;
A
#
# COMPACT_ATOMS: atom_id res chain seq x y z
N MET A 1 -6.94 -48.75 -39.32
CA MET A 1 -8.12 -48.97 -38.47
C MET A 1 -8.44 -47.64 -37.82
N ARG A 2 -9.61 -47.05 -38.13
CA ARG A 2 -10.05 -45.71 -37.68
C ARG A 2 -10.68 -45.86 -36.29
N THR A 3 -9.97 -45.45 -35.25
CA THR A 3 -10.53 -45.43 -33.89
C THR A 3 -11.20 -44.08 -33.66
N LEU A 4 -12.51 -44.09 -33.47
CA LEU A 4 -13.32 -42.91 -33.19
C LEU A 4 -12.90 -42.31 -31.84
N ALA A 5 -12.68 -41.00 -31.81
CA ALA A 5 -12.49 -40.22 -30.60
C ALA A 5 -13.85 -39.98 -29.91
N LEU A 6 -13.98 -40.40 -28.65
CA LEU A 6 -15.09 -40.02 -27.78
C LEU A 6 -14.75 -38.67 -27.15
N ALA A 7 -15.44 -37.61 -27.56
CA ALA A 7 -15.38 -36.31 -26.89
C ALA A 7 -16.31 -36.35 -25.67
N VAL A 8 -15.73 -36.47 -24.48
CA VAL A 8 -16.46 -36.24 -23.22
C VAL A 8 -16.58 -34.73 -23.05
N LEU A 9 -17.79 -34.19 -23.24
CA LEU A 9 -18.08 -32.79 -22.99
C LEU A 9 -18.34 -32.60 -21.49
N THR A 10 -17.30 -32.22 -20.75
CA THR A 10 -17.41 -31.83 -19.34
C THR A 10 -18.05 -30.45 -19.23
N THR A 11 -19.30 -30.40 -18.77
CA THR A 11 -19.96 -29.16 -18.38
C THR A 11 -19.34 -28.63 -17.08
N VAL A 12 -18.46 -27.63 -17.19
CA VAL A 12 -18.01 -26.87 -16.03
C VAL A 12 -19.13 -25.92 -15.62
N ALA A 13 -19.94 -26.34 -14.65
CA ALA A 13 -20.85 -25.43 -13.96
C ALA A 13 -20.00 -24.42 -13.17
N GLY A 14 -19.82 -23.23 -13.72
CA GLY A 14 -19.09 -22.15 -13.08
C GLY A 14 -19.78 -21.72 -11.80
N ALA A 15 -19.19 -22.07 -10.64
CA ALA A 15 -19.58 -21.48 -9.37
C ALA A 15 -19.32 -19.97 -9.46
N VAL A 16 -20.37 -19.16 -9.39
CA VAL A 16 -20.25 -17.71 -9.26
C VAL A 16 -19.72 -17.43 -7.86
N LEU A 17 -18.41 -17.21 -7.76
CA LEU A 17 -17.79 -16.70 -6.54
C LEU A 17 -18.27 -15.27 -6.34
N THR A 18 -19.15 -15.06 -5.36
CA THR A 18 -19.48 -13.70 -4.91
C THR A 18 -18.38 -13.25 -3.98
N THR A 19 -17.67 -12.18 -4.35
CA THR A 19 -16.71 -11.56 -3.45
C THR A 19 -17.47 -10.76 -2.39
N PRO A 20 -17.17 -10.94 -1.10
CA PRO A 20 -17.78 -10.10 -0.07
C PRO A 20 -17.37 -8.65 -0.28
N ALA A 21 -18.30 -7.72 -0.02
CA ALA A 21 -17.99 -6.30 -0.02
C ALA A 21 -16.96 -6.00 1.09
N ALA A 22 -15.93 -5.23 0.76
CA ALA A 22 -14.98 -4.75 1.76
C ALA A 22 -15.75 -3.93 2.81
N SER A 23 -15.63 -4.31 4.07
CA SER A 23 -16.24 -3.60 5.20
C SER A 23 -15.16 -2.74 5.85
N ALA A 24 -15.44 -1.44 6.01
CA ALA A 24 -14.60 -0.57 6.81
C ALA A 24 -14.79 -0.87 8.31
N LEU A 25 -13.76 -0.64 9.11
CA LEU A 25 -13.90 -0.67 10.57
C LEU A 25 -14.84 0.46 11.02
N PRO A 26 -15.67 0.26 12.06
CA PRO A 26 -16.58 1.29 12.56
C PRO A 26 -15.89 2.34 13.44
N ASP A 27 -14.60 2.59 13.22
CA ASP A 27 -13.76 3.51 14.00
C ASP A 27 -13.80 4.96 13.50
N GLY A 28 -14.48 5.20 12.38
CA GLY A 28 -14.59 6.53 11.77
C GLY A 28 -13.35 6.95 10.97
N LEU A 29 -12.41 6.04 10.73
CA LEU A 29 -11.25 6.26 9.87
C LEU A 29 -11.57 5.90 8.41
N ALA A 30 -10.73 6.37 7.47
CA ALA A 30 -10.83 6.08 6.04
C ALA A 30 -12.23 6.34 5.41
N LEU A 31 -12.94 7.35 5.89
CA LEU A 31 -14.23 7.80 5.32
C LEU A 31 -14.09 8.30 3.87
N THR A 32 -12.89 8.72 3.50
CA THR A 32 -12.42 8.91 2.12
C THR A 32 -11.22 8.02 1.89
N PRO A 33 -10.88 7.66 0.64
CA PRO A 33 -9.63 6.97 0.36
C PRO A 33 -8.44 7.71 1.00
N PRO A 34 -7.57 7.00 1.76
CA PRO A 34 -6.41 7.60 2.39
C PRO A 34 -5.45 8.13 1.31
N MET A 35 -4.93 9.34 1.51
CA MET A 35 -3.89 9.94 0.68
C MET A 35 -2.55 9.80 1.39
N GLY A 36 -1.46 9.55 0.69
CA GLY A 36 -0.18 9.33 1.35
C GLY A 36 0.98 8.99 0.44
N PHE A 37 2.05 8.46 1.04
CA PHE A 37 3.24 7.97 0.35
C PHE A 37 3.57 6.55 0.84
N ASN A 38 4.15 5.75 -0.05
CA ASN A 38 4.72 4.42 0.23
C ASN A 38 6.06 4.31 -0.51
N ASN A 39 7.10 3.87 0.21
CA ASN A 39 8.47 3.85 -0.31
C ASN A 39 8.78 2.67 -1.24
N TRP A 40 8.00 1.60 -1.23
CA TRP A 40 8.31 0.33 -1.90
C TRP A 40 8.63 0.50 -3.39
N ASN A 41 7.86 1.34 -4.10
CA ASN A 41 8.04 1.56 -5.54
C ASN A 41 9.36 2.28 -5.88
N THR A 42 10.07 2.83 -4.88
CA THR A 42 11.32 3.57 -5.06
C THR A 42 12.51 2.84 -4.42
N THR A 43 12.37 2.32 -3.21
CA THR A 43 13.50 1.71 -2.49
C THR A 43 13.46 0.19 -2.51
N ALA A 44 12.29 -0.44 -2.51
CA ALA A 44 12.13 -1.82 -2.02
C ALA A 44 12.90 -1.98 -0.68
N CYS A 45 13.50 -3.14 -0.42
CA CYS A 45 14.28 -3.40 0.80
C CYS A 45 15.72 -2.84 0.78
N ARG A 46 16.01 -1.78 0.01
CA ARG A 46 17.38 -1.24 -0.09
C ARG A 46 17.66 -0.18 0.99
N ALA A 47 18.94 0.05 1.27
CA ALA A 47 19.41 0.91 2.36
C ALA A 47 19.06 2.41 2.20
N GLU A 48 18.56 2.82 1.04
CA GLU A 48 18.06 4.17 0.81
C GLU A 48 16.79 4.47 1.64
N PHE A 49 16.04 3.45 2.07
CA PHE A 49 14.99 3.66 3.06
C PHE A 49 15.61 3.84 4.46
N ASN A 50 15.73 5.10 4.85
CA ASN A 50 16.30 5.53 6.12
C ASN A 50 15.65 6.82 6.60
N GLU A 51 16.02 7.28 7.79
CA GLU A 51 15.45 8.47 8.43
C GLU A 51 15.57 9.74 7.55
N ALA A 52 16.68 9.92 6.84
CA ALA A 52 16.90 11.10 6.02
C ALA A 52 15.93 11.15 4.83
N MET A 53 15.67 10.00 4.19
CA MET A 53 14.66 9.91 3.13
C MET A 53 13.27 10.27 3.65
N VAL A 54 12.87 9.70 4.80
CA VAL A 54 11.56 9.93 5.41
C VAL A 54 11.35 11.42 5.71
N LYS A 55 12.35 12.06 6.33
CA LYS A 55 12.31 13.50 6.63
C LYS A 55 12.21 14.35 5.36
N GLY A 56 13.04 14.06 4.34
CA GLY A 56 12.99 14.81 3.09
C GLY A 56 11.64 14.75 2.36
N ILE A 57 10.91 13.63 2.46
CA ILE A 57 9.55 13.53 1.91
C ILE A 57 8.56 14.38 2.70
N ALA A 58 8.68 14.41 4.04
CA ALA A 58 7.88 15.29 4.88
C ALA A 58 8.13 16.76 4.54
N ASP A 59 9.38 17.16 4.31
CA ASP A 59 9.74 18.52 3.93
C ASP A 59 9.13 18.91 2.57
N ILE A 60 9.17 18.01 1.57
CA ILE A 60 8.53 18.25 0.26
C ILE A 60 7.02 18.46 0.42
N PHE A 61 6.37 17.67 1.28
CA PHE A 61 4.94 17.81 1.55
C PHE A 61 4.59 19.17 2.16
N VAL A 62 5.40 19.66 3.11
CA VAL A 62 5.20 20.98 3.73
C VAL A 62 5.48 22.12 2.75
N ASP A 63 6.55 22.02 1.96
CA ASP A 63 6.95 23.09 1.02
C ASP A 63 6.02 23.20 -0.20
N LYS A 64 5.50 22.07 -0.70
CA LYS A 64 4.76 22.03 -1.98
C LYS A 64 3.24 22.01 -1.82
N CYS A 65 2.71 21.83 -0.61
CA CYS A 65 1.27 21.76 -0.39
C CYS A 65 0.81 22.85 0.59
N SER A 66 -0.27 23.55 0.27
CA SER A 66 -0.89 24.54 1.17
C SER A 66 -1.74 23.90 2.28
N SER A 67 -2.03 22.60 2.18
CA SER A 67 -2.60 21.76 3.23
C SER A 67 -2.03 20.34 3.14
N LEU A 68 -1.71 19.74 4.29
CA LEU A 68 -1.17 18.40 4.39
C LEU A 68 -2.13 17.47 5.14
N THR A 69 -2.73 16.52 4.43
CA THR A 69 -3.45 15.38 5.00
C THR A 69 -2.87 14.12 4.37
N VAL A 70 -1.99 13.42 5.09
CA VAL A 70 -1.35 12.20 4.59
C VAL A 70 -1.28 11.10 5.64
N ASP A 71 -1.51 9.88 5.19
CA ASP A 71 -1.09 8.66 5.86
C ASP A 71 0.36 8.35 5.43
N VAL A 72 1.23 8.10 6.41
CA VAL A 72 2.61 7.68 6.13
C VAL A 72 2.70 6.17 6.25
N GLY A 73 2.84 5.49 5.11
CA GLY A 73 3.06 4.05 5.05
C GLY A 73 4.55 3.73 5.05
N VAL A 74 4.99 2.92 6.01
CA VAL A 74 6.28 2.21 5.94
C VAL A 74 6.01 0.82 5.41
N ASP A 75 6.58 0.47 4.27
CA ASP A 75 6.43 -0.86 3.68
C ASP A 75 7.40 -1.86 4.32
N ASP A 76 7.38 -3.12 3.86
CA ASP A 76 8.20 -4.18 4.44
C ASP A 76 9.68 -3.91 4.19
N GLU A 77 10.50 -4.00 5.25
CA GLU A 77 11.92 -3.70 5.19
C GLU A 77 12.73 -4.86 5.78
N VAL A 78 13.88 -5.15 5.18
CA VAL A 78 14.77 -6.22 5.65
C VAL A 78 15.94 -5.61 6.40
N ALA A 79 15.84 -5.56 7.73
CA ALA A 79 16.92 -5.16 8.61
C ALA A 79 17.07 -6.15 9.79
N PRO A 80 18.28 -6.37 10.32
CA PRO A 80 18.46 -7.15 11.54
C PRO A 80 17.88 -6.38 12.73
N GLY A 81 16.75 -6.87 13.28
CA GLY A 81 16.11 -6.32 14.48
C GLY A 81 14.76 -5.69 14.22
N ARG A 82 14.25 -4.91 15.19
CA ARG A 82 13.00 -4.14 15.07
C ARG A 82 13.33 -2.72 14.62
N GLY A 83 12.71 -2.27 13.53
CA GLY A 83 12.73 -0.86 13.12
C GLY A 83 11.75 -0.02 13.94
N SER A 84 12.07 1.25 14.13
CA SER A 84 11.14 2.26 14.66
C SER A 84 11.29 3.52 13.82
N VAL A 85 10.16 4.15 13.52
CA VAL A 85 10.08 5.45 12.83
C VAL A 85 9.30 6.41 13.72
N VAL A 86 9.84 7.61 13.87
CA VAL A 86 9.17 8.74 14.53
C VAL A 86 9.02 9.81 13.47
N PHE A 87 7.77 10.16 13.15
CA PHE A 87 7.47 11.26 12.24
C PHE A 87 7.22 12.51 13.07
N GLN A 88 7.99 13.56 12.80
CA GLN A 88 7.75 14.89 13.31
C GLN A 88 7.56 15.81 12.11
N VAL A 89 6.39 16.44 12.02
CA VAL A 89 6.08 17.41 10.98
C VAL A 89 6.28 18.79 11.60
N PHE A 90 7.20 19.57 11.04
CA PHE A 90 7.41 20.97 11.41
C PHE A 90 6.89 21.83 10.27
N ALA A 91 6.13 22.87 10.59
CA ALA A 91 5.86 23.95 9.66
C ALA A 91 6.92 25.03 9.90
N ASP A 92 7.65 25.42 8.86
CA ASP A 92 8.51 26.59 8.94
C ASP A 92 7.61 27.85 9.03
N ASP A 93 7.97 28.78 9.92
CA ASP A 93 7.27 30.05 10.19
C ASP A 93 5.84 29.97 10.81
N ALA A 94 5.56 28.96 11.65
CA ALA A 94 4.37 28.93 12.52
C ALA A 94 4.50 29.80 13.79
#